data_AF-A0A1H3NRC1-F1
#
_entry.id   AF-A0A1H3NRC1-F1
#
_cell.length_a   1.000
_cell.length_b   1.000
_cell.length_c   1.000
_cell.angle_alpha   90.00
_cell.angle_beta   90.00
_cell.angle_gamma   90.00
#
_symmetry.space_group_name_H-M   'P 1'
#
loop_
_entity.id
_entity.type
_entity.pdbx_description
1 polymer ?
#
loop_
_entity_poly.entity_id
_entity_poly.type
_entity_poly.pdbx_seq_one_letter_code
_entity_poly.pdbx_strand_id
1 'polypeptide(L)'
;MFLGADFPPPIGFLWLILLIAILDFIQYKYLQNFLPQLREKKKNLFIKNFLFFTIGGIAVSLFFLAIKNKITLEIGMSNIIIWIAVLALAGAIYGVCFWFFNLLLLKKF
;
A
#
# COMPACT_ATOMS: atom_id res chain seq x y z
N MET A 1 5.31 -35.21 2.53
CA MET A 1 4.23 -34.64 1.70
C MET A 1 4.56 -33.18 1.48
N PHE A 2 5.24 -32.86 0.37
CA PHE A 2 5.59 -31.48 0.04
C PHE A 2 4.30 -30.76 -0.37
N LEU A 3 3.73 -29.99 0.55
CA LEU A 3 2.58 -29.08 0.36
C LEU A 3 2.97 -27.86 -0.51
N GLY A 4 3.76 -28.07 -1.56
CA GLY A 4 4.08 -27.08 -2.57
C GLY A 4 3.11 -27.23 -3.73
N ALA A 5 1.85 -26.84 -3.51
CA ALA A 5 0.89 -26.74 -4.59
C ALA A 5 1.38 -25.63 -5.56
N ASP A 6 1.63 -26.02 -6.80
CA ASP A 6 1.98 -25.16 -7.96
C ASP A 6 3.41 -24.62 -8.05
N PHE A 7 4.39 -25.54 -8.12
CA PHE A 7 5.72 -25.23 -8.67
C PHE A 7 5.81 -25.59 -10.17
N PRO A 8 6.39 -24.72 -11.02
CA PRO A 8 6.92 -23.40 -10.69
C PRO A 8 5.79 -22.37 -10.48
N PRO A 9 5.98 -21.39 -9.57
CA PRO A 9 4.99 -20.36 -9.34
C PRO A 9 4.72 -19.60 -10.66
N PRO A 10 3.46 -19.23 -10.94
CA PRO A 10 3.12 -18.50 -12.15
C PRO A 10 3.90 -17.19 -12.19
N ILE A 11 4.30 -16.76 -13.39
CA ILE A 11 5.17 -15.58 -13.56
C ILE A 11 4.59 -14.32 -12.89
N GLY A 12 3.25 -14.21 -12.82
CA GLY A 12 2.54 -13.13 -12.12
C GLY A 12 2.82 -13.05 -10.62
N PHE A 13 3.13 -14.18 -9.97
CA PHE A 13 3.49 -14.22 -8.55
C PHE A 13 4.83 -13.54 -8.29
N LEU A 14 5.81 -13.71 -9.18
CA LEU A 14 7.11 -13.05 -9.07
C LEU A 14 6.98 -11.52 -9.17
N TRP A 15 6.11 -11.03 -10.07
CA TRP A 15 5.80 -9.60 -10.18
C TRP A 15 5.14 -9.04 -8.92
N LEU A 16 4.28 -9.83 -8.28
CA LEU A 16 3.62 -9.45 -7.03
C LEU A 16 4.63 -9.36 -5.88
N ILE A 17 5.54 -10.34 -5.75
CA ILE A 17 6.65 -10.29 -4.78
C ILE A 17 7.50 -9.04 -4.99
N LEU A 18 7.87 -8.75 -6.24
CA LEU A 18 8.67 -7.58 -6.57
C LEU A 18 7.95 -6.28 -6.19
N LEU A 19 6.65 -6.18 -6.49
CA LEU A 19 5.83 -5.03 -6.09
C LEU A 19 5.79 -4.86 -4.57
N ILE A 20 5.58 -5.95 -3.82
CA ILE A 20 5.61 -5.91 -2.35
C ILE A 20 6.97 -5.44 -1.85
N ALA A 21 8.08 -5.97 -2.40
CA ALA A 21 9.42 -5.57 -1.98
C ALA A 21 9.68 -4.08 -2.21
N ILE A 22 9.22 -3.53 -3.34
CA ILE A 22 9.30 -2.09 -3.63
C ILE A 22 8.47 -1.27 -2.63
N LEU A 23 7.22 -1.68 -2.39
CA LEU A 23 6.33 -0.99 -1.44
C LEU A 23 6.88 -1.04 -0.01
N ASP A 24 7.46 -2.17 0.39
CA ASP A 24 8.09 -2.34 1.70
C ASP A 24 9.32 -1.43 1.85
N PHE A 25 10.17 -1.35 0.83
CA PHE A 25 11.31 -0.42 0.84
C PHE A 25 10.85 1.05 0.96
N ILE A 26 9.82 1.44 0.21
CA ILE A 26 9.24 2.79 0.29
C ILE A 26 8.68 3.05 1.70
N GLN A 27 7.95 2.09 2.26
CA GLN A 27 7.40 2.18 3.61
C GLN A 27 8.50 2.25 4.67
N TYR A 28 9.59 1.50 4.52
CA TYR A 28 10.74 1.55 5.41
C TYR A 28 11.38 2.95 5.40
N LYS A 29 11.60 3.53 4.22
CA LYS A 29 12.12 4.90 4.09
C LYS A 29 11.17 5.94 4.70
N TYR A 30 9.86 5.76 4.53
CA TYR A 30 8.87 6.60 5.18
C TYR A 30 8.94 6.47 6.71
N LEU A 31 9.02 5.24 7.23
CA LEU A 31 9.05 4.92 8.66
C LEU A 31 10.25 5.58 9.36
N GLN A 32 11.44 5.58 8.74
CA GLN A 32 12.65 6.23 9.26
C GLN A 32 12.41 7.71 9.61
N ASN A 33 11.63 8.42 8.80
CA ASN A 33 11.30 9.83 9.02
C ASN A 33 10.06 9.99 9.92
N PHE A 34 9.12 9.06 9.84
CA PHE A 34 7.86 9.09 10.57
C PHE A 34 8.06 8.87 12.08
N LEU A 35 8.88 7.90 12.49
CA LEU A 35 9.08 7.57 13.90
C LEU A 35 9.62 8.74 14.76
N PRO A 36 10.69 9.46 14.34
CA PRO A 36 11.14 10.64 15.07
C PRO A 36 10.05 11.72 15.18
N GLN A 37 9.33 11.98 14.08
CA GLN A 37 8.25 12.96 14.07
C GLN A 37 7.07 12.56 14.97
N LEU A 38 6.79 11.26 15.07
CA LEU A 38 5.76 10.71 15.94
C LEU A 38 6.15 10.86 17.41
N ARG A 39 7.41 10.60 17.74
CA ARG A 39 7.97 10.81 19.08
C ARG A 39 7.92 12.28 19.50
N GLU A 40 8.25 13.20 18.58
CA GLU A 40 8.20 14.65 18.80
C GLU A 40 6.76 15.23 18.78
N LYS A 41 5.73 14.39 18.59
CA LYS A 41 4.31 14.80 18.50
C LYS A 41 4.08 15.94 17.51
N LYS A 42 4.74 15.87 16.35
CA LYS A 42 4.65 16.91 15.31
C LYS A 42 3.20 17.12 14.87
N LYS A 43 2.79 18.40 14.74
CA LYS A 43 1.43 18.76 14.29
C LYS A 43 1.12 18.17 12.92
N ASN A 44 -0.13 17.75 12.73
CA ASN A 44 -0.68 17.22 11.47
C ASN A 44 0.00 15.95 10.93
N LEU A 45 0.79 15.24 11.74
CA LEU A 45 1.49 14.03 11.29
C LEU A 45 0.53 12.91 10.90
N PHE A 46 -0.60 12.76 11.62
CA PHE A 46 -1.64 11.79 11.27
C PHE A 46 -2.20 12.03 9.87
N ILE A 47 -2.51 13.28 9.54
CA ILE A 47 -3.05 13.64 8.21
C ILE A 47 -2.00 13.35 7.12
N LYS A 48 -0.74 13.68 7.36
CA LYS A 48 0.36 13.39 6.41
C LYS A 48 0.51 11.89 6.17
N ASN A 49 0.43 11.08 7.23
CA ASN A 49 0.45 9.62 7.16
C ASN A 49 -0.75 9.07 6.41
N PHE A 50 -1.95 9.54 6.74
CA PHE A 50 -3.18 9.14 6.10
C PHE A 50 -3.14 9.42 4.58
N LEU A 51 -2.72 10.62 4.19
CA LEU A 51 -2.54 11.00 2.79
C LEU A 51 -1.47 10.15 2.10
N PHE A 52 -0.33 9.90 2.75
CA PHE A 52 0.74 9.08 2.17
C PHE A 52 0.23 7.69 1.77
N PHE A 53 -0.47 7.00 2.67
CA PHE A 53 -1.00 5.67 2.37
C PHE A 53 -2.19 5.68 1.41
N THR A 54 -3.03 6.71 1.46
CA THR A 54 -4.15 6.86 0.50
C THR A 54 -3.63 7.10 -0.91
N ILE A 55 -2.64 7.99 -1.07
CA ILE A 55 -1.96 8.24 -2.35
C ILE A 55 -1.23 6.97 -2.82
N GLY A 56 -0.60 6.22 -1.90
CA GLY A 56 0.00 4.93 -2.20
C GLY A 56 -1.00 3.94 -2.79
N GLY A 57 -2.19 3.81 -2.20
CA GLY A 57 -3.28 2.98 -2.72
C GLY A 57 -3.74 3.40 -4.13
N ILE A 58 -3.88 4.72 -4.37
CA ILE A 58 -4.19 5.26 -5.70
C ILE A 58 -3.06 4.96 -6.69
N ALA A 59 -1.80 5.14 -6.31
CA ALA A 59 -0.65 4.88 -7.17
C ALA A 59 -0.57 3.40 -7.58
N VAL A 60 -0.78 2.48 -6.63
CA VAL A 60 -0.86 1.03 -6.91
C VAL A 60 -2.03 0.74 -7.85
N SER A 61 -3.19 1.35 -7.62
CA SER A 61 -4.35 1.20 -8.51
C SER A 61 -4.04 1.62 -9.94
N LEU A 62 -3.46 2.80 -10.13
CA LEU A 62 -3.09 3.32 -11.45
C LEU A 62 -2.02 2.45 -12.12
N PHE A 63 -1.06 1.94 -11.35
CA PHE A 63 -0.05 1.01 -11.85
C PHE A 63 -0.68 -0.27 -12.42
N PHE A 64 -1.65 -0.87 -11.72
CA PHE A 64 -2.37 -2.05 -12.22
C PHE A 64 -3.19 -1.74 -13.48
N LEU A 65 -3.88 -0.60 -13.51
CA LEU A 65 -4.66 -0.16 -14.68
C LEU A 65 -3.76 0.08 -15.90
N ALA A 66 -2.55 0.61 -15.70
CA ALA A 66 -1.57 0.84 -16.76
C ALA A 66 -1.03 -0.49 -17.32
N ILE A 67 -0.73 -1.48 -16.47
CA ILE A 67 -0.26 -2.80 -16.91
C ILE A 67 -1.35 -3.57 -17.67
N LYS A 68 -2.61 -3.46 -17.21
CA LYS A 68 -3.76 -4.16 -17.80
C LYS A 68 -4.53 -3.31 -18.81
N ASN A 69 -3.84 -2.42 -19.53
CA ASN A 69 -4.46 -1.41 -20.41
C ASN A 69 -5.53 -1.96 -21.37
N LYS A 70 -5.32 -3.14 -21.98
CA LYS A 70 -6.33 -3.77 -22.87
C LYS A 70 -7.66 -4.02 -22.16
N ILE A 71 -7.60 -4.56 -20.93
CA ILE A 71 -8.77 -4.82 -20.11
C ILE A 71 -9.35 -3.49 -19.61
N THR A 72 -8.50 -2.54 -19.22
CA THR A 72 -8.93 -1.20 -18.77
C THR A 72 -9.74 -0.45 -19.83
N LEU A 73 -9.38 -0.57 -21.12
CA LEU A 73 -10.09 0.08 -22.23
C LEU A 73 -11.47 -0.52 -22.51
N GLU A 74 -11.69 -1.79 -22.15
CA GLU A 74 -12.96 -2.50 -22.32
C GLU A 74 -13.91 -2.30 -21.12
N ILE A 75 -13.37 -1.89 -19.98
CA ILE A 75 -14.14 -1.68 -18.75
C ILE A 75 -14.73 -0.26 -18.74
N GLY A 76 -16.01 -0.13 -18.39
CA GLY A 76 -16.67 1.16 -18.22
C GLY A 76 -16.04 2.05 -17.14
N MET A 77 -16.09 3.37 -17.34
CA MET A 77 -15.46 4.38 -16.46
C MET A 77 -15.88 4.26 -14.99
N SER A 78 -17.13 3.87 -14.72
CA SER A 78 -17.64 3.63 -13.36
C SER A 78 -16.83 2.57 -12.61
N ASN A 79 -16.49 1.47 -13.26
CA ASN A 79 -15.71 0.38 -12.66
C ASN A 79 -14.26 0.80 -12.39
N ILE A 80 -13.68 1.64 -13.26
CA ILE A 80 -12.34 2.21 -13.04
C ILE A 80 -12.34 3.08 -11.77
N ILE A 81 -13.35 3.94 -11.63
CA ILE A 81 -13.50 4.81 -10.45
C ILE A 81 -13.69 3.97 -9.18
N ILE A 82 -14.54 2.94 -9.23
CA ILE A 82 -14.76 2.04 -8.09
C ILE A 82 -13.45 1.33 -7.71
N TRP A 83 -12.70 0.82 -8.68
CA TRP A 83 -11.41 0.17 -8.45
C TRP A 83 -10.41 1.09 -7.73
N ILE A 84 -10.26 2.33 -8.22
CA ILE A 84 -9.40 3.33 -7.59
C ILE A 84 -9.90 3.65 -6.18
N ALA A 85 -11.20 3.85 -6.00
CA ALA A 85 -11.78 4.16 -4.70
C ALA A 85 -11.56 3.03 -3.68
N VAL A 86 -11.72 1.77 -4.08
CA VAL A 86 -11.49 0.59 -3.22
C VAL A 86 -10.03 0.51 -2.79
N LEU A 87 -9.07 0.68 -3.71
CA LEU A 87 -7.64 0.63 -3.35
C LEU A 87 -7.19 1.86 -2.55
N ALA A 88 -7.74 3.04 -2.83
CA ALA A 88 -7.51 4.23 -2.02
C ALA A 88 -8.02 4.03 -0.58
N LEU A 89 -9.21 3.44 -0.43
CA LEU A 89 -9.81 3.14 0.87
C LEU A 89 -9.02 2.05 1.62
N ALA A 90 -8.55 1.01 0.92
CA ALA A 90 -7.66 0.01 1.51
C ALA A 90 -6.35 0.65 2.01
N GLY A 91 -5.75 1.55 1.22
CA GLY A 91 -4.59 2.34 1.63
C GLY A 91 -4.89 3.23 2.85
N ALA A 92 -6.03 3.91 2.87
CA ALA A 92 -6.46 4.74 3.99
C ALA A 92 -6.60 3.91 5.29
N ILE A 93 -7.28 2.77 5.24
CA ILE A 93 -7.41 1.83 6.37
C ILE A 93 -6.03 1.37 6.84
N TYR A 94 -5.16 0.98 5.91
CA TYR A 94 -3.80 0.56 6.23
C TYR A 94 -3.02 1.67 6.94
N GLY A 95 -3.14 2.92 6.47
CA GLY A 95 -2.50 4.07 7.11
C GLY A 95 -2.99 4.33 8.54
N VAL A 96 -4.29 4.12 8.80
CA VAL A 96 -4.86 4.18 10.15
C VAL A 96 -4.29 3.08 11.04
N CYS A 97 -4.27 1.83 10.55
CA CYS A 97 -3.67 0.70 11.28
C CYS A 97 -2.18 0.94 11.57
N PHE A 98 -1.42 1.40 10.57
CA PHE A 98 0.00 1.71 10.68
C PHE A 98 0.26 2.77 11.76
N TRP A 99 -0.58 3.83 11.80
CA TRP A 99 -0.49 4.86 12.84
C TRP A 99 -0.65 4.27 14.23
N PHE A 100 -1.75 3.54 14.47
CA PHE A 100 -2.02 2.97 15.79
C PHE A 100 -0.97 1.96 16.22
N PHE A 101 -0.51 1.10 15.30
CA PHE A 101 0.54 0.13 15.55
C PHE A 101 1.83 0.80 16.01
N ASN A 102 2.30 1.82 15.28
CA ASN A 102 3.53 2.53 15.63
C ASN A 102 3.38 3.36 16.92
N LEU A 103 2.19 3.92 17.17
CA LEU A 103 1.90 4.62 18.42
C LEU A 103 1.94 3.67 19.63
N LEU A 104 1.41 2.46 19.48
CA LEU A 104 1.50 1.42 20.52
C LEU A 104 2.95 0.95 20.73
N LEU A 105 3.71 0.78 19.66
CA LEU A 105 5.14 0.44 19.74
C LEU A 105 5.94 1.49 20.52
N LEU A 106 5.77 2.78 20.21
CA LEU A 106 6.45 3.88 20.92
C LEU A 106 6.02 4.03 22.39
N LYS A 107 4.87 3.48 22.78
CA LYS A 107 4.47 3.45 24.21
C LYS A 107 5.16 2.33 24.96
N LYS A 108 5.57 1.27 24.27
CA LYS A 108 6.16 0.06 24.87
C LYS A 108 7.69 0.11 24.92
N PHE A 109 8.32 0.84 23.99
CA PHE A 109 9.77 1.01 23.87
C PHE A 109 10.16 2.49 23.91
#